data_AF-A0A3D4ZYM6-F1
#
_entry.id   AF-A0A3D4ZYM6-F1
#
_cell.length_a   1.000
_cell.length_b   1.000
_cell.length_c   1.000
_cell.angle_alpha   90.00
_cell.angle_beta   90.00
_cell.angle_gamma   90.00
#
_symmetry.space_group_name_H-M   'P 1'
#
loop_
_entity.id
_entity.type
_entity.pdbx_description
1 polymer ?
#
loop_
_entity_poly.entity_id
_entity_poly.type
_entity_poly.pdbx_seq_one_letter_code
_entity_poly.pdbx_strand_id
1 'polypeptide(L)'
;MSGYTPYRGIESVEDLLLVSRKLESTPTAIELPADAHYPEITIWVSTACPEDNLFADDDRTLLQGVPAEGLGWRLALTAHGYLRFEAGEGDHAVSCTSAVPVHSAVDASEGLKLGFSLGNNAWALRGTEYADEAASYFRLRLLVGTADRDGFIELGVQTGTLTPELCPVPETVMVGADADGTRGLGARISAVAAYNTARHEVFATTGCKSAARVCPAIPGGGGFEARWLDDETVHVFTRPEFCQSASYWAYLRIKDKSRKLRRLIVSMIWRGGANMSPTFFQSADGETWRRIVPRSLRIGEPGGGLYRAEFRIPKKLCKGGYLASGPVFAGKQLSALLEWAQGQEHTTVAQIGESVEGRPLHAIRVGRKPDGSETKGVAVVCGQHSPLEVMGAFVIEPIIRLLLARPALLEACTFYFVPVVNVDGAWYGSNGLNANGRNTNRHWLVEVQPENQAVIDYFNQLRDVGQSIDFAMDIHAGGIFKNHVLMHMVDGEGATLTQTEQAEQELWRDLLQQHAGLRRSDGWGLPQLKLRATDYFHLAHMCQAFCVEISSCSYFDPADGKTKVFGPEAFDILAEGFVRTWEQQFVERDRG
;
A
#
# COMPACT_ATOMS: atom_id res chain seq x y z
N MET A 1 -6.55 16.21 -23.93
CA MET A 1 -5.99 14.93 -23.48
C MET A 1 -4.73 15.23 -22.68
N SER A 2 -4.89 15.53 -21.38
CA SER A 2 -3.78 15.59 -20.43
C SER A 2 -3.50 14.17 -19.94
N GLY A 3 -2.23 13.75 -20.03
CA GLY A 3 -1.76 12.41 -19.67
C GLY A 3 -1.96 12.12 -18.19
N TYR A 4 -3.11 11.52 -17.85
CA TYR A 4 -3.22 10.76 -16.62
C TYR A 4 -2.15 9.68 -16.66
N THR A 5 -1.28 9.70 -15.67
CA THR A 5 -0.31 8.64 -15.47
C THR A 5 -0.73 7.95 -14.18
N PRO A 6 -1.16 6.68 -14.24
CA PRO A 6 -1.62 5.97 -13.05
C PRO A 6 -0.64 6.15 -11.88
N TYR A 7 -1.16 6.24 -10.65
CA TYR A 7 -0.40 6.43 -9.39
C TYR A 7 0.28 7.80 -9.17
N ARG A 8 0.44 8.65 -10.20
CA ARG A 8 1.26 9.87 -10.11
C ARG A 8 0.41 11.12 -9.98
N GLY A 9 0.79 11.99 -9.04
CA GLY A 9 0.25 13.35 -8.97
C GLY A 9 -1.24 13.48 -8.63
N ILE A 10 -1.87 12.45 -8.04
CA ILE A 10 -3.27 12.50 -7.63
C ILE A 10 -3.39 13.36 -6.36
N GLU A 11 -4.05 14.51 -6.47
CA GLU A 11 -4.25 15.45 -5.36
C GLU A 11 -5.74 15.57 -4.96
N SER A 12 -6.64 15.29 -5.90
CA SER A 12 -8.08 15.50 -5.80
C SER A 12 -8.87 14.41 -6.53
N VAL A 13 -10.18 14.37 -6.30
CA VAL A 13 -11.10 13.47 -7.05
C VAL A 13 -11.13 13.82 -8.53
N GLU A 14 -10.97 15.09 -8.87
CA GLU A 14 -10.96 15.57 -10.26
C GLU A 14 -9.79 14.98 -11.07
N ASP A 15 -8.68 14.63 -10.41
CA ASP A 15 -7.54 13.94 -11.05
C ASP A 15 -7.86 12.48 -11.43
N LEU A 16 -8.95 11.91 -10.91
CA LEU A 16 -9.42 10.56 -11.21
C LEU A 16 -10.50 10.56 -12.30
N LEU A 17 -10.89 11.72 -12.83
CA LEU A 17 -11.99 11.85 -13.77
C LEU A 17 -11.67 11.18 -15.10
N LEU A 18 -12.48 10.19 -15.50
CA LEU A 18 -12.43 9.58 -16.83
C LEU A 18 -13.38 10.30 -17.79
N VAL A 19 -14.62 10.56 -17.33
CA VAL A 19 -15.61 11.35 -18.08
C VAL A 19 -16.62 12.00 -17.15
N SER A 20 -17.09 13.20 -17.51
CA SER A 20 -18.30 13.81 -16.94
C SER A 20 -18.99 14.61 -18.05
N ARG A 21 -20.20 14.21 -18.43
CA ARG A 21 -20.89 14.75 -19.61
C ARG A 21 -22.39 14.85 -19.39
N LYS A 22 -22.98 16.00 -19.71
CA LYS A 22 -24.42 16.14 -19.93
C LYS A 22 -24.80 15.58 -21.29
N LEU A 23 -25.90 14.85 -21.36
CA LEU A 23 -26.38 14.20 -22.57
C LEU A 23 -27.65 14.90 -23.07
N GLU A 24 -27.67 15.20 -24.37
CA GLU A 24 -28.84 15.78 -25.06
C GLU A 24 -29.80 14.68 -25.55
N SER A 25 -29.26 13.50 -25.87
CA SER A 25 -30.00 12.33 -26.32
C SER A 25 -29.27 11.04 -25.98
N THR A 26 -30.02 9.94 -25.84
CA THR A 26 -29.51 8.57 -25.77
C THR A 26 -30.14 7.71 -26.88
N PRO A 27 -29.45 6.67 -27.38
CA PRO A 27 -28.14 6.18 -26.93
C PRO A 27 -26.98 7.09 -27.33
N THR A 28 -25.90 7.06 -26.56
CA THR A 28 -24.66 7.79 -26.86
C THR A 28 -23.45 6.89 -26.58
N ALA A 29 -22.52 6.80 -27.52
CA ALA A 29 -21.21 6.18 -27.30
C ALA A 29 -20.24 7.19 -26.68
N ILE A 30 -19.48 6.74 -25.69
CA ILE A 30 -18.49 7.57 -24.99
C ILE A 30 -17.17 6.84 -24.96
N GLU A 31 -16.16 7.48 -25.54
CA GLU A 31 -14.77 7.03 -25.45
C GLU A 31 -14.20 7.40 -24.07
N LEU A 32 -13.67 6.41 -23.36
CA LEU A 32 -12.87 6.60 -22.17
C LEU A 32 -11.38 6.61 -22.53
N PRO A 33 -10.49 7.16 -21.67
CA PRO A 33 -9.05 7.07 -21.90
C PRO A 33 -8.61 5.60 -22.02
N ALA A 34 -7.92 5.28 -23.12
CA ALA A 34 -7.33 3.96 -23.33
C ALA A 34 -6.07 3.80 -22.44
N ASP A 35 -6.17 2.97 -21.40
CA ASP A 35 -5.03 2.50 -20.61
C ASP A 35 -5.33 1.08 -20.11
N ALA A 36 -4.44 0.13 -20.40
CA ALA A 36 -4.60 -1.27 -20.03
C ALA A 36 -4.56 -1.50 -18.50
N HIS A 37 -4.10 -0.52 -17.71
CA HIS A 37 -3.78 -0.69 -16.30
C HIS A 37 -4.82 -0.16 -15.31
N TYR A 38 -5.96 0.40 -15.75
CA TYR A 38 -6.98 0.86 -14.81
C TYR A 38 -7.76 -0.32 -14.19
N PRO A 39 -7.52 -0.66 -12.91
CA PRO A 39 -8.15 -1.82 -12.28
C PRO A 39 -9.46 -1.45 -11.59
N GLU A 40 -9.85 -0.18 -11.59
CA GLU A 40 -10.95 0.33 -10.79
C GLU A 40 -11.78 1.35 -11.57
N ILE A 41 -13.10 1.31 -11.39
CA ILE A 41 -14.02 2.31 -11.92
C ILE A 41 -15.17 2.54 -10.93
N THR A 42 -15.60 3.79 -10.82
CA THR A 42 -16.94 4.13 -10.33
C THR A 42 -17.61 4.92 -11.43
N ILE A 43 -18.70 4.37 -11.97
CA ILE A 43 -19.45 4.97 -13.08
C ILE A 43 -20.95 4.99 -12.76
N TRP A 44 -21.61 6.07 -13.16
CA TRP A 44 -23.07 6.19 -13.02
C TRP A 44 -23.66 7.06 -14.11
N VAL A 45 -24.95 6.84 -14.36
CA VAL A 45 -25.82 7.73 -15.14
C VAL A 45 -26.71 8.54 -14.20
N SER A 46 -27.06 9.75 -14.61
CA SER A 46 -28.10 10.56 -13.97
C SER A 46 -29.34 10.55 -14.86
N THR A 47 -30.51 10.35 -14.27
CA THR A 47 -31.80 10.40 -14.96
C THR A 47 -32.55 11.66 -14.58
N ALA A 48 -33.33 12.21 -15.51
CA ALA A 48 -34.39 13.16 -15.19
C ALA A 48 -35.73 12.40 -15.23
N CYS A 49 -36.59 12.53 -14.22
CA CYS A 49 -37.91 11.87 -14.23
C CYS A 49 -38.98 12.71 -13.52
N PRO A 50 -40.21 12.70 -14.05
CA PRO A 50 -41.39 12.19 -13.36
C PRO A 50 -41.48 10.66 -13.55
N GLU A 51 -41.92 9.93 -12.53
CA GLU A 51 -41.81 8.46 -12.32
C GLU A 51 -42.18 7.51 -13.47
N ASP A 52 -42.86 7.97 -14.52
CA ASP A 52 -43.55 7.13 -15.51
C ASP A 52 -42.65 6.41 -16.54
N ASN A 53 -41.33 6.64 -16.53
CA ASN A 53 -40.40 6.07 -17.53
C ASN A 53 -39.28 5.18 -16.96
N LEU A 54 -39.23 4.96 -15.64
CA LEU A 54 -38.17 4.14 -15.04
C LEU A 54 -38.43 2.63 -15.19
N PHE A 55 -39.70 2.23 -15.27
CA PHE A 55 -40.13 0.84 -15.32
C PHE A 55 -40.56 0.46 -16.73
N ALA A 56 -40.16 -0.73 -17.16
CA ALA A 56 -40.55 -1.31 -18.43
C ALA A 56 -40.88 -2.79 -18.23
N ASP A 57 -41.55 -3.42 -19.19
CA ASP A 57 -41.87 -4.85 -19.12
C ASP A 57 -40.64 -5.76 -19.25
N ASP A 58 -39.52 -5.22 -19.75
CA ASP A 58 -38.25 -5.93 -19.97
C ASP A 58 -37.06 -5.18 -19.35
N ASP A 59 -35.95 -5.90 -19.13
CA ASP A 59 -34.68 -5.34 -18.65
C ASP A 59 -34.11 -4.30 -19.65
N ARG A 60 -33.78 -3.11 -19.14
CA ARG A 60 -33.27 -1.98 -19.94
C ARG A 60 -31.81 -1.67 -19.61
N THR A 61 -31.02 -1.44 -20.64
CA THR A 61 -29.59 -1.14 -20.48
C THR A 61 -29.38 0.33 -20.10
N LEU A 62 -28.69 0.55 -18.99
CA LEU A 62 -28.23 1.87 -18.56
C LEU A 62 -26.86 2.17 -19.15
N LEU A 63 -25.94 1.21 -19.04
CA LEU A 63 -24.56 1.31 -19.48
C LEU A 63 -24.09 -0.04 -20.03
N GLN A 64 -23.31 -0.05 -21.10
CA GLN A 64 -22.55 -1.21 -21.53
C GLN A 64 -21.10 -0.81 -21.81
N GLY A 65 -20.17 -1.44 -21.10
CA GLY A 65 -18.74 -1.34 -21.34
C GLY A 65 -18.30 -2.30 -22.42
N VAL A 66 -17.67 -1.77 -23.47
CA VAL A 66 -17.20 -2.52 -24.64
C VAL A 66 -15.69 -2.36 -24.75
N PRO A 67 -14.92 -3.35 -24.24
CA PRO A 67 -13.48 -3.29 -24.34
C PRO A 67 -13.00 -3.88 -25.67
N ALA A 68 -11.78 -3.51 -26.10
CA ALA A 68 -11.11 -4.14 -27.24
C ALA A 68 -10.61 -5.55 -26.90
N GLU A 69 -10.21 -5.77 -25.65
CA GLU A 69 -9.74 -7.05 -25.10
C GLU A 69 -10.43 -7.39 -23.78
N GLY A 70 -10.53 -8.68 -23.46
CA GLY A 70 -11.19 -9.16 -22.25
C GLY A 70 -12.72 -9.08 -22.30
N LEU A 71 -13.34 -9.23 -21.13
CA LEU A 71 -14.79 -9.24 -20.96
C LEU A 71 -15.31 -7.83 -20.68
N GLY A 72 -16.27 -7.41 -21.50
CA GLY A 72 -17.09 -6.24 -21.22
C GLY A 72 -18.15 -6.51 -20.16
N TRP A 73 -18.92 -5.48 -19.82
CA TRP A 73 -19.94 -5.54 -18.80
C TRP A 73 -21.18 -4.73 -19.19
N ARG A 74 -22.31 -5.04 -18.56
CA ARG A 74 -23.60 -4.40 -18.76
C ARG A 74 -24.21 -4.08 -17.41
N LEU A 75 -24.64 -2.83 -17.25
CA LEU A 75 -25.49 -2.40 -16.14
C LEU A 75 -26.90 -2.16 -16.68
N ALA A 76 -27.86 -2.89 -16.14
CA ALA A 76 -29.26 -2.82 -16.52
C ALA A 76 -30.16 -2.46 -15.33
N LEU A 77 -31.28 -1.83 -15.63
CA LEU A 77 -32.41 -1.72 -14.73
C LEU A 77 -33.43 -2.79 -15.14
N THR A 78 -33.76 -3.70 -14.22
CA THR A 78 -34.69 -4.79 -14.52
C THR A 78 -36.12 -4.28 -14.65
N ALA A 79 -37.00 -5.11 -15.21
CA ALA A 79 -38.44 -4.80 -15.31
C ALA A 79 -39.10 -4.43 -13.96
N HIS A 80 -38.54 -4.93 -12.85
CA HIS A 80 -39.01 -4.67 -11.49
C HIS A 80 -38.21 -3.58 -10.76
N GLY A 81 -37.36 -2.84 -11.47
CA GLY A 81 -36.60 -1.72 -10.93
C GLY A 81 -35.39 -2.12 -10.09
N TYR A 82 -34.88 -3.35 -10.22
CA TYR A 82 -33.62 -3.75 -9.60
C TYR A 82 -32.46 -3.33 -10.48
N LEU A 83 -31.36 -2.93 -9.86
CA LEU A 83 -30.13 -2.70 -10.58
C LEU A 83 -29.44 -4.05 -10.78
N ARG A 84 -29.03 -4.38 -12.01
CA ARG A 84 -28.34 -5.63 -12.33
C ARG A 84 -27.07 -5.34 -13.12
N PHE A 85 -25.95 -5.86 -12.64
CA PHE A 85 -24.68 -5.90 -13.37
C PHE A 85 -24.46 -7.31 -13.92
N GLU A 86 -23.98 -7.41 -15.15
CA GLU A 86 -23.70 -8.66 -15.85
C GLU A 86 -22.41 -8.52 -16.66
N ALA A 87 -21.55 -9.53 -16.63
CA ALA A 87 -20.36 -9.61 -17.48
C ALA A 87 -20.02 -11.06 -17.81
N GLY A 88 -19.59 -11.32 -19.05
CA GLY A 88 -19.24 -12.67 -19.52
C GLY A 88 -20.43 -13.64 -19.61
N GLU A 89 -20.13 -14.89 -19.95
CA GLU A 89 -21.07 -16.01 -20.05
C GLU A 89 -20.45 -17.28 -19.42
N GLY A 90 -21.27 -18.28 -19.09
CA GLY A 90 -20.82 -19.57 -18.57
C GLY A 90 -20.08 -19.49 -17.22
N ASP A 91 -19.00 -20.25 -17.06
CA ASP A 91 -18.23 -20.36 -15.81
C ASP A 91 -17.47 -19.08 -15.42
N HIS A 92 -17.36 -18.11 -16.34
CA HIS A 92 -16.73 -16.80 -16.12
C HIS A 92 -17.76 -15.67 -15.93
N ALA A 93 -19.05 -16.00 -15.86
CA ALA A 93 -20.11 -15.02 -15.70
C ALA A 93 -20.06 -14.35 -14.32
N VAL A 94 -20.07 -13.02 -14.32
CA VAL A 94 -20.25 -12.20 -13.13
C VAL A 94 -21.64 -11.60 -13.19
N SER A 95 -22.46 -11.85 -12.16
CA SER A 95 -23.76 -11.22 -12.04
C SER A 95 -24.01 -10.77 -10.61
N CYS A 96 -24.44 -9.52 -10.46
CA CYS A 96 -24.90 -8.95 -9.20
C CYS A 96 -26.23 -8.26 -9.44
N THR A 97 -27.24 -8.57 -8.63
CA THR A 97 -28.52 -7.86 -8.63
C THR A 97 -28.70 -7.19 -7.27
N SER A 98 -29.25 -5.97 -7.25
CA SER A 98 -29.51 -5.25 -6.01
C SER A 98 -30.45 -6.04 -5.09
N ALA A 99 -30.29 -5.90 -3.78
CA ALA A 99 -31.12 -6.58 -2.79
C ALA A 99 -32.56 -6.03 -2.77
N VAL A 100 -32.73 -4.77 -3.13
CA VAL A 100 -34.03 -4.08 -3.24
C VAL A 100 -34.12 -3.31 -4.56
N PRO A 101 -35.34 -3.03 -5.06
CA PRO A 101 -35.53 -2.10 -6.17
C PRO A 101 -35.03 -0.70 -5.83
N VAL A 102 -34.56 0.05 -6.82
CA VAL A 102 -33.97 1.38 -6.62
C VAL A 102 -34.94 2.37 -5.97
N HIS A 103 -36.23 2.30 -6.35
CA HIS A 103 -37.30 3.14 -5.82
C HIS A 103 -37.75 2.77 -4.40
N SER A 104 -37.31 1.61 -3.87
CA SER A 104 -37.50 1.26 -2.46
C SER A 104 -36.39 1.80 -1.56
N ALA A 105 -35.25 2.22 -2.13
CA ALA A 105 -34.09 2.67 -1.38
C ALA A 105 -33.93 4.20 -1.35
N VAL A 106 -34.42 4.89 -2.37
CA VAL A 106 -34.35 6.35 -2.50
C VAL A 106 -35.64 6.91 -3.10
N ASP A 107 -35.90 8.19 -2.85
CA ASP A 107 -36.97 8.92 -3.50
C ASP A 107 -36.64 9.12 -4.99
N ALA A 108 -37.42 8.49 -5.86
CA ALA A 108 -37.23 8.53 -7.30
C ALA A 108 -37.82 9.79 -7.96
N SER A 109 -38.54 10.63 -7.20
CA SER A 109 -39.24 11.80 -7.74
C SER A 109 -38.32 12.94 -8.18
N GLU A 110 -37.10 13.03 -7.64
CA GLU A 110 -36.15 14.13 -7.94
C GLU A 110 -35.05 13.76 -8.95
N GLY A 111 -35.18 12.59 -9.60
CA GLY A 111 -34.17 12.07 -10.52
C GLY A 111 -33.06 11.28 -9.79
N LEU A 112 -32.57 10.25 -10.47
CA LEU A 112 -31.73 9.22 -9.86
C LEU A 112 -30.31 9.23 -10.42
N LYS A 113 -29.36 8.87 -9.58
CA LYS A 113 -28.01 8.45 -9.97
C LYS A 113 -27.96 6.93 -9.87
N LEU A 114 -27.75 6.24 -10.99
CA LEU A 114 -27.74 4.77 -11.08
C LEU A 114 -26.38 4.31 -11.61
N GLY A 115 -25.66 3.48 -10.86
CA GLY A 115 -24.30 3.13 -11.23
C GLY A 115 -23.71 1.97 -10.44
N PHE A 116 -22.40 1.78 -10.57
CA PHE A 116 -21.66 0.79 -9.81
C PHE A 116 -20.24 1.27 -9.54
N SER A 117 -19.59 0.66 -8.55
CA SER A 117 -18.13 0.69 -8.41
C SER A 117 -17.58 -0.72 -8.58
N LEU A 118 -16.54 -0.89 -9.38
CA LEU A 118 -15.89 -2.14 -9.69
C LEU A 118 -14.38 -1.99 -9.46
N GLY A 119 -13.79 -2.95 -8.74
CA GLY A 119 -12.36 -3.14 -8.65
C GLY A 119 -11.99 -4.56 -9.05
N ASN A 120 -11.12 -4.69 -10.05
CA ASN A 120 -10.50 -5.95 -10.47
C ASN A 120 -8.99 -5.73 -10.62
N ASN A 121 -8.23 -5.87 -9.53
CA ASN A 121 -6.77 -5.69 -9.57
C ASN A 121 -6.05 -6.74 -10.42
N ALA A 122 -6.66 -7.90 -10.63
CA ALA A 122 -6.09 -8.95 -11.46
C ALA A 122 -6.01 -8.52 -12.93
N TRP A 123 -6.90 -7.62 -13.36
CA TRP A 123 -6.86 -7.01 -14.68
C TRP A 123 -5.53 -6.28 -14.93
N ALA A 124 -5.13 -5.38 -14.02
CA ALA A 124 -3.90 -4.60 -14.19
C ALA A 124 -2.61 -5.46 -14.07
N LEU A 125 -2.73 -6.67 -13.51
CA LEU A 125 -1.64 -7.61 -13.26
C LEU A 125 -1.65 -8.81 -14.22
N ARG A 126 -2.43 -8.79 -15.30
CA ARG A 126 -2.41 -9.84 -16.33
C ARG A 126 -1.01 -10.10 -16.85
N GLY A 127 -0.72 -11.37 -17.11
CA GLY A 127 0.60 -11.82 -17.57
C GLY A 127 1.68 -11.82 -16.49
N THR A 128 1.34 -11.47 -15.24
CA THR A 128 2.24 -11.60 -14.08
C THR A 128 1.80 -12.77 -13.20
N GLU A 129 2.73 -13.33 -12.44
CA GLU A 129 2.45 -14.37 -11.44
C GLU A 129 1.52 -13.90 -10.30
N TYR A 130 1.34 -12.58 -10.13
CA TYR A 130 0.48 -12.01 -9.10
C TYR A 130 -0.99 -11.93 -9.53
N ALA A 131 -1.33 -12.15 -10.81
CA ALA A 131 -2.71 -12.02 -11.28
C ALA A 131 -3.69 -12.87 -10.45
N ASP A 132 -3.31 -14.12 -10.16
CA ASP A 132 -4.14 -15.06 -9.39
C ASP A 132 -4.27 -14.68 -7.92
N GLU A 133 -3.23 -14.15 -7.30
CA GLU A 133 -3.32 -13.57 -5.95
C GLU A 133 -4.27 -12.37 -5.94
N ALA A 134 -4.21 -11.55 -6.99
CA ALA A 134 -5.03 -10.35 -7.13
C ALA A 134 -6.51 -10.66 -7.32
N ALA A 135 -6.83 -11.84 -7.86
CA ALA A 135 -8.18 -12.24 -8.20
C ALA A 135 -9.11 -12.20 -6.98
N SER A 136 -8.59 -12.49 -5.79
CA SER A 136 -9.33 -12.46 -4.52
C SER A 136 -9.76 -11.05 -4.06
N TYR A 137 -9.17 -10.01 -4.64
CA TYR A 137 -9.49 -8.60 -4.33
C TYR A 137 -10.58 -8.02 -5.23
N PHE A 138 -11.24 -8.85 -6.03
CA PHE A 138 -12.39 -8.44 -6.82
C PHE A 138 -13.52 -7.93 -5.93
N ARG A 139 -14.08 -6.78 -6.30
CA ARG A 139 -15.23 -6.19 -5.61
C ARG A 139 -16.08 -5.39 -6.57
N LEU A 140 -17.37 -5.71 -6.58
CA LEU A 140 -18.41 -5.01 -7.31
C LEU A 140 -19.47 -4.50 -6.32
N ARG A 141 -19.88 -3.25 -6.45
CA ARG A 141 -20.94 -2.63 -5.65
C ARG A 141 -21.94 -1.94 -6.57
N LEU A 142 -23.21 -2.20 -6.37
CA LEU A 142 -24.31 -1.53 -7.06
C LEU A 142 -24.74 -0.31 -6.26
N LEU A 143 -24.81 0.84 -6.94
CA LEU A 143 -24.92 2.15 -6.31
C LEU A 143 -26.17 2.88 -6.78
N VAL A 144 -26.91 3.46 -5.83
CA VAL A 144 -28.01 4.39 -6.10
C VAL A 144 -27.78 5.70 -5.35
N GLY A 145 -28.13 6.82 -5.98
CA GLY A 145 -28.17 8.13 -5.35
C GLY A 145 -29.32 8.96 -5.90
N THR A 146 -29.55 10.13 -5.33
CA THR A 146 -30.52 11.12 -5.80
C THR A 146 -29.78 12.35 -6.35
N ALA A 147 -30.49 13.19 -7.10
CA ALA A 147 -29.90 14.41 -7.66
C ALA A 147 -29.41 15.39 -6.58
N ASP A 148 -30.17 15.54 -5.50
CA ASP A 148 -29.95 16.44 -4.37
C ASP A 148 -28.93 15.94 -3.33
N ARG A 149 -28.62 14.64 -3.35
CA ARG A 149 -27.71 14.01 -2.39
C ARG A 149 -26.32 13.78 -2.97
N ASP A 150 -25.31 14.15 -2.19
CA ASP A 150 -23.92 13.74 -2.41
C ASP A 150 -23.69 12.30 -1.93
N GLY A 151 -22.98 11.52 -2.75
CA GLY A 151 -22.66 10.12 -2.48
C GLY A 151 -23.75 9.12 -2.89
N PHE A 152 -23.59 7.88 -2.45
CA PHE A 152 -24.41 6.74 -2.87
C PHE A 152 -24.85 5.87 -1.69
N ILE A 153 -25.96 5.17 -1.87
CA ILE A 153 -26.37 4.01 -1.08
C ILE A 153 -25.95 2.77 -1.86
N GLU A 154 -25.29 1.83 -1.17
CA GLU A 154 -24.94 0.52 -1.70
C GLU A 154 -26.17 -0.39 -1.63
N LEU A 155 -26.63 -0.93 -2.77
CA LEU A 155 -27.79 -1.83 -2.85
C LEU A 155 -27.42 -3.29 -3.08
N GLY A 156 -26.19 -3.56 -3.50
CA GLY A 156 -25.72 -4.91 -3.79
C GLY A 156 -24.21 -4.96 -3.79
N VAL A 157 -23.67 -6.09 -3.34
CA VAL A 157 -22.24 -6.38 -3.29
C VAL A 157 -21.99 -7.74 -3.90
N GLN A 158 -20.92 -7.84 -4.67
CA GLN A 158 -20.32 -9.10 -5.03
C GLN A 158 -18.81 -9.04 -4.78
N THR A 159 -18.31 -10.06 -4.09
CA THR A 159 -16.89 -10.27 -3.80
C THR A 159 -16.53 -11.71 -4.12
N GLY A 160 -15.24 -12.00 -4.20
CA GLY A 160 -14.74 -13.36 -4.39
C GLY A 160 -13.50 -13.35 -5.25
N THR A 161 -13.15 -14.52 -5.78
CA THR A 161 -12.07 -14.67 -6.76
C THR A 161 -12.64 -14.50 -8.16
N LEU A 162 -12.14 -13.53 -8.92
CA LEU A 162 -12.53 -13.33 -10.32
C LEU A 162 -11.33 -13.46 -11.25
N THR A 163 -11.55 -14.08 -12.41
CA THR A 163 -10.52 -14.16 -13.46
C THR A 163 -10.07 -12.76 -13.90
N PRO A 164 -8.83 -12.62 -14.37
CA PRO A 164 -8.25 -11.32 -14.72
C PRO A 164 -8.82 -10.71 -16.02
N GLU A 165 -9.86 -11.33 -16.60
CA GLU A 165 -10.44 -11.00 -17.90
C GLU A 165 -11.54 -9.93 -17.83
N LEU A 166 -12.17 -9.69 -16.68
CA LEU A 166 -13.18 -8.61 -16.58
C LEU A 166 -12.50 -7.24 -16.65
N CYS A 167 -12.74 -6.50 -17.72
CA CYS A 167 -12.20 -5.16 -17.96
C CYS A 167 -12.95 -4.09 -17.13
N PRO A 168 -12.31 -3.43 -16.15
CA PRO A 168 -12.99 -2.40 -15.37
C PRO A 168 -13.25 -1.13 -16.17
N VAL A 169 -12.24 -0.63 -16.90
CA VAL A 169 -12.33 0.59 -17.70
C VAL A 169 -12.19 0.24 -19.18
N PRO A 170 -13.31 0.06 -19.91
CA PRO A 170 -13.30 -0.24 -21.34
C PRO A 170 -12.98 1.01 -22.16
N GLU A 171 -12.55 0.84 -23.42
CA GLU A 171 -12.32 1.93 -24.37
C GLU A 171 -13.60 2.69 -24.69
N THR A 172 -14.73 1.98 -24.83
CA THR A 172 -16.03 2.58 -25.13
C THR A 172 -17.07 2.19 -24.09
N VAL A 173 -17.87 3.16 -23.66
CA VAL A 173 -19.10 2.95 -22.88
C VAL A 173 -20.31 3.41 -23.68
N MET A 174 -21.22 2.49 -23.95
CA MET A 174 -22.53 2.76 -24.53
C MET A 174 -23.50 3.16 -23.43
N VAL A 175 -24.10 4.35 -23.53
CA VAL A 175 -25.05 4.87 -22.54
C VAL A 175 -26.47 4.78 -23.08
N GLY A 176 -27.36 4.14 -22.32
CA GLY A 176 -28.80 4.07 -22.59
C GLY A 176 -29.25 3.02 -23.60
N ALA A 177 -28.35 2.16 -24.10
CA ALA A 177 -28.70 0.97 -24.89
C ALA A 177 -27.54 -0.03 -24.90
N ASP A 178 -27.82 -1.24 -25.37
CA ASP A 178 -26.77 -2.18 -25.76
C ASP A 178 -26.01 -1.63 -26.99
N ALA A 179 -24.78 -2.10 -27.19
CA ALA A 179 -23.88 -1.71 -28.27
C ALA A 179 -24.40 -2.11 -29.65
N ASP A 180 -25.19 -3.19 -29.72
CA ASP A 180 -25.91 -3.61 -30.93
C ASP A 180 -27.22 -2.81 -31.15
N GLY A 181 -27.53 -1.86 -30.25
CA GLY A 181 -28.74 -1.05 -30.28
C GLY A 181 -29.99 -1.74 -29.73
N THR A 182 -29.87 -2.95 -29.19
CA THR A 182 -30.97 -3.67 -28.55
C THR A 182 -31.21 -3.14 -27.11
N ARG A 183 -32.43 -3.37 -26.57
CA ARG A 183 -32.80 -3.11 -25.17
C ARG A 183 -32.46 -1.70 -24.62
N GLY A 184 -32.71 -0.65 -25.41
CA GLY A 184 -32.50 0.76 -25.00
C GLY A 184 -33.47 1.26 -23.93
N LEU A 185 -33.00 2.12 -23.03
CA LEU A 185 -33.81 2.79 -21.99
C LEU A 185 -34.59 3.96 -22.61
N GLY A 186 -35.93 3.97 -22.49
CA GLY A 186 -36.79 5.07 -22.97
C GLY A 186 -36.76 6.33 -22.08
N ALA A 187 -36.15 6.27 -20.90
CA ALA A 187 -35.99 7.40 -19.99
C ALA A 187 -34.86 8.34 -20.43
N ARG A 188 -35.03 9.65 -20.20
CA ARG A 188 -34.00 10.66 -20.51
C ARG A 188 -32.85 10.57 -19.50
N ILE A 189 -31.87 9.72 -19.78
CA ILE A 189 -30.54 9.84 -19.16
C ILE A 189 -30.00 11.22 -19.51
N SER A 190 -29.78 12.05 -18.50
CA SER A 190 -29.40 13.45 -18.64
C SER A 190 -27.91 13.68 -18.49
N ALA A 191 -27.19 12.75 -17.84
CA ALA A 191 -25.74 12.83 -17.69
C ALA A 191 -25.12 11.47 -17.39
N VAL A 192 -23.80 11.42 -17.53
CA VAL A 192 -22.95 10.28 -17.16
C VAL A 192 -21.66 10.80 -16.57
N ALA A 193 -21.15 10.11 -15.56
CA ALA A 193 -19.84 10.37 -14.98
C ALA A 193 -19.13 9.07 -14.63
N ALA A 194 -17.83 9.01 -14.87
CA ALA A 194 -16.95 7.90 -14.51
C ALA A 194 -15.62 8.40 -13.95
N TYR A 195 -15.13 7.72 -12.92
CA TYR A 195 -13.87 8.00 -12.26
C TYR A 195 -13.07 6.72 -12.09
N ASN A 196 -11.75 6.81 -12.21
CA ASN A 196 -10.81 5.71 -12.04
C ASN A 196 -10.56 5.43 -10.55
N THR A 197 -11.57 4.91 -9.87
CA THR A 197 -11.47 4.42 -8.48
C THR A 197 -12.69 3.59 -8.12
N ALA A 198 -12.52 2.57 -7.28
CA ALA A 198 -13.63 1.80 -6.71
C ALA A 198 -14.17 2.44 -5.41
N ARG A 199 -13.58 3.55 -4.96
CA ARG A 199 -13.88 4.23 -3.70
C ARG A 199 -15.03 5.22 -3.84
N HIS A 200 -16.24 4.70 -4.03
CA HIS A 200 -17.44 5.54 -4.19
C HIS A 200 -17.75 6.45 -2.99
N GLU A 201 -17.22 6.14 -1.79
CA GLU A 201 -17.45 6.94 -0.58
C GLU A 201 -16.87 8.35 -0.69
N VAL A 202 -15.90 8.58 -1.59
CA VAL A 202 -15.32 9.89 -1.83
C VAL A 202 -16.35 10.90 -2.35
N PHE A 203 -17.33 10.42 -3.12
CA PHE A 203 -18.36 11.26 -3.73
C PHE A 203 -19.33 11.84 -2.70
N ALA A 204 -19.40 11.30 -1.49
CA ALA A 204 -20.19 11.85 -0.39
C ALA A 204 -19.69 13.21 0.12
N THR A 205 -18.52 13.66 -0.33
CA THR A 205 -17.90 14.93 0.09
C THR A 205 -17.66 15.91 -1.06
N THR A 206 -18.14 15.61 -2.27
CA THR A 206 -17.84 16.42 -3.46
C THR A 206 -18.48 17.81 -3.42
N GLY A 207 -19.70 17.95 -2.88
CA GLY A 207 -20.33 19.26 -2.64
C GLY A 207 -19.74 20.02 -1.45
N CYS A 208 -18.88 19.39 -0.64
CA CYS A 208 -18.25 20.05 0.49
C CYS A 208 -17.13 21.00 0.07
N LYS A 209 -16.91 22.03 0.89
CA LYS A 209 -15.83 23.00 0.67
C LYS A 209 -14.46 22.33 0.78
N SER A 210 -13.57 22.58 -0.18
CA SER A 210 -12.19 22.10 -0.14
C SER A 210 -11.47 22.52 1.16
N ALA A 211 -10.78 21.56 1.76
CA ALA A 211 -9.87 21.70 2.89
C ALA A 211 -8.41 21.46 2.49
N ALA A 212 -8.06 21.49 1.20
CA ALA A 212 -6.69 21.27 0.71
C ALA A 212 -5.67 22.26 1.32
N ARG A 213 -6.07 23.48 1.68
CA ARG A 213 -5.18 24.42 2.38
C ARG A 213 -4.88 24.04 3.83
N VAL A 214 -5.76 23.23 4.43
CA VAL A 214 -5.69 22.78 5.83
C VAL A 214 -5.00 21.42 5.92
N CYS A 215 -5.33 20.51 5.01
CA CYS A 215 -4.70 19.20 4.88
C CYS A 215 -4.26 19.02 3.41
N PRO A 216 -3.13 19.63 3.00
CA PRO A 216 -2.64 19.55 1.64
C PRO A 216 -2.12 18.14 1.31
N ALA A 217 -2.20 17.76 0.04
CA ALA A 217 -1.36 16.70 -0.50
C ALA A 217 0.12 17.09 -0.33
N ILE A 218 0.95 16.14 0.06
CA ILE A 218 2.40 16.34 0.27
C ILE A 218 3.18 15.18 -0.37
N PRO A 219 4.45 15.39 -0.76
CA PRO A 219 5.33 14.31 -1.20
C PRO A 219 5.41 13.19 -0.15
N GLY A 220 5.34 11.93 -0.59
CA GLY A 220 5.28 10.76 0.28
C GLY A 220 3.99 10.63 1.11
N GLY A 221 3.06 11.60 1.05
CA GLY A 221 1.83 11.59 1.84
C GLY A 221 0.78 10.65 1.24
N GLY A 222 0.02 9.95 2.08
CA GLY A 222 -1.04 9.04 1.62
C GLY A 222 -2.40 9.70 1.36
N GLY A 223 -2.60 10.96 1.76
CA GLY A 223 -3.90 11.65 1.71
C GLY A 223 -4.22 12.34 0.39
N PHE A 224 -5.50 12.31 0.00
CA PHE A 224 -6.10 13.12 -1.06
C PHE A 224 -7.51 13.59 -0.64
N GLU A 225 -8.05 14.59 -1.34
CA GLU A 225 -9.45 15.01 -1.18
C GLU A 225 -9.83 15.43 0.26
N ALA A 226 -9.08 16.37 0.83
CA ALA A 226 -9.48 16.96 2.11
C ALA A 226 -10.68 17.91 1.91
N ARG A 227 -11.79 17.66 2.62
CA ARG A 227 -13.04 18.43 2.54
C ARG A 227 -13.55 18.81 3.93
N TRP A 228 -14.13 20.00 4.07
CA TRP A 228 -14.81 20.44 5.29
C TRP A 228 -16.24 19.91 5.32
N LEU A 229 -16.56 19.04 6.29
CA LEU A 229 -17.94 18.58 6.51
C LEU A 229 -18.78 19.61 7.28
N ASP A 230 -18.13 20.37 8.15
CA ASP A 230 -18.68 21.47 8.90
C ASP A 230 -17.57 22.47 9.23
N ASP A 231 -17.85 23.50 10.05
CA ASP A 231 -16.87 24.55 10.39
C ASP A 231 -15.64 24.05 11.17
N GLU A 232 -15.69 22.87 11.78
CA GLU A 232 -14.63 22.35 12.66
C GLU A 232 -14.13 20.94 12.27
N THR A 233 -14.68 20.34 11.21
CA THR A 233 -14.44 18.94 10.84
C THR A 233 -13.96 18.82 9.41
N VAL A 234 -12.77 18.27 9.25
CA VAL A 234 -12.21 17.89 7.95
C VAL A 234 -12.31 16.38 7.80
N HIS A 235 -12.71 15.93 6.62
CA HIS A 235 -12.63 14.54 6.18
C HIS A 235 -11.60 14.46 5.05
N VAL A 236 -10.67 13.53 5.15
CA VAL A 236 -9.67 13.23 4.13
C VAL A 236 -9.71 11.74 3.81
N PHE A 237 -9.51 11.40 2.55
CA PHE A 237 -9.39 10.03 2.09
C PHE A 237 -7.92 9.70 1.80
N THR A 238 -7.50 8.45 1.95
CA THR A 238 -6.22 8.00 1.36
C THR A 238 -6.37 7.78 -0.14
N ARG A 239 -5.30 7.98 -0.92
CA ARG A 239 -5.31 7.81 -2.38
C ARG A 239 -5.83 6.42 -2.79
N PRO A 240 -6.42 6.29 -3.99
CA PRO A 240 -6.76 4.97 -4.54
C PRO A 240 -5.54 4.06 -4.62
N GLU A 241 -5.77 2.76 -4.49
CA GLU A 241 -4.75 1.72 -4.46
C GLU A 241 -4.91 0.88 -5.72
N PHE A 242 -4.23 1.26 -6.81
CA PHE A 242 -4.46 0.58 -8.10
C PHE A 242 -3.71 -0.76 -8.23
N CYS A 243 -3.14 -1.31 -7.16
CA CYS A 243 -2.64 -2.70 -7.11
C CYS A 243 -2.73 -3.26 -5.68
N GLN A 244 -2.72 -4.59 -5.58
CA GLN A 244 -2.98 -5.49 -4.43
C GLN A 244 -2.63 -5.08 -2.99
N SER A 245 -1.74 -4.14 -2.75
CA SER A 245 -1.31 -3.81 -1.39
C SER A 245 -2.32 -2.87 -0.73
N ALA A 246 -2.86 -3.29 0.42
CA ALA A 246 -3.65 -2.45 1.30
C ALA A 246 -2.84 -1.20 1.67
N SER A 247 -3.20 -0.02 1.19
CA SER A 247 -2.64 1.24 1.70
C SER A 247 -3.33 1.60 3.00
N TYR A 248 -2.80 1.01 4.07
CA TYR A 248 -2.96 1.52 5.42
C TYR A 248 -2.06 2.75 5.67
N TRP A 249 -1.44 3.32 4.63
CA TRP A 249 -0.59 4.49 4.75
C TRP A 249 -1.41 5.78 4.79
N ALA A 250 -1.47 6.39 5.96
CA ALA A 250 -1.78 7.80 6.11
C ALA A 250 -0.50 8.54 6.43
N TYR A 251 -0.23 9.63 5.72
CA TYR A 251 0.73 10.65 6.13
C TYR A 251 0.21 12.00 5.67
N LEU A 252 -0.20 12.80 6.64
CA LEU A 252 -0.99 14.00 6.45
C LEU A 252 -0.29 15.16 7.16
N ARG A 253 -0.18 16.29 6.46
CA ARG A 253 0.21 17.56 7.08
C ARG A 253 -1.02 18.34 7.46
N ILE A 254 -1.03 18.93 8.66
CA ILE A 254 -2.16 19.66 9.20
C ILE A 254 -1.74 21.11 9.45
N LYS A 255 -2.24 22.03 8.64
CA LYS A 255 -1.91 23.46 8.67
C LYS A 255 -3.18 24.32 8.58
N ASP A 256 -3.85 24.51 9.70
CA ASP A 256 -5.02 25.37 9.77
C ASP A 256 -4.69 26.73 10.39
N LYS A 257 -4.47 27.75 9.53
CA LYS A 257 -4.25 29.14 9.96
C LYS A 257 -5.44 29.73 10.72
N SER A 258 -6.67 29.30 10.39
CA SER A 258 -7.89 29.80 11.05
C SER A 258 -8.06 29.23 12.46
N ARG A 259 -7.37 28.12 12.76
CA ARG A 259 -7.48 27.35 14.00
C ARG A 259 -8.91 26.95 14.33
N LYS A 260 -9.75 26.74 13.32
CA LYS A 260 -11.11 26.21 13.45
C LYS A 260 -11.13 24.69 13.54
N LEU A 261 -10.20 23.99 12.88
CA LEU A 261 -10.13 22.52 12.89
C LEU A 261 -10.11 21.96 14.32
N ARG A 262 -11.04 21.05 14.61
CA ARG A 262 -11.13 20.27 15.86
C ARG A 262 -11.19 18.77 15.60
N ARG A 263 -11.77 18.35 14.49
CA ARG A 263 -11.96 16.93 14.13
C ARG A 263 -11.38 16.64 12.76
N LEU A 264 -10.63 15.55 12.66
CA LEU A 264 -10.14 15.02 11.39
C LEU A 264 -10.63 13.58 11.24
N ILE A 265 -11.37 13.31 10.16
CA ILE A 265 -11.77 11.96 9.77
C ILE A 265 -10.83 11.50 8.67
N VAL A 266 -10.15 10.39 8.87
CA VAL A 266 -9.31 9.74 7.87
C VAL A 266 -10.03 8.47 7.41
N SER A 267 -10.32 8.37 6.12
CA SER A 267 -10.90 7.17 5.51
C SER A 267 -9.91 6.52 4.56
N MET A 268 -9.66 5.24 4.76
CA MET A 268 -8.77 4.42 3.93
C MET A 268 -9.48 3.15 3.46
N ILE A 269 -8.89 2.50 2.45
CA ILE A 269 -9.29 1.16 2.04
C ILE A 269 -8.42 0.18 2.83
N TRP A 270 -9.06 -0.83 3.40
CA TRP A 270 -8.38 -1.87 4.17
C TRP A 270 -8.56 -3.21 3.47
N ARG A 271 -7.54 -3.62 2.71
CA ARG A 271 -7.47 -4.91 2.00
C ARG A 271 -6.78 -6.03 2.80
N GLY A 272 -6.05 -5.68 3.86
CA GLY A 272 -5.29 -6.64 4.68
C GLY A 272 -6.11 -7.34 5.74
N GLY A 273 -5.52 -8.37 6.37
CA GLY A 273 -6.07 -9.01 7.56
C GLY A 273 -5.90 -8.16 8.82
N ALA A 274 -6.40 -8.64 9.97
CA ALA A 274 -6.30 -7.93 11.26
C ALA A 274 -4.88 -7.44 11.57
N ASN A 275 -3.87 -8.28 11.31
CA ASN A 275 -2.45 -7.96 11.51
C ASN A 275 -1.92 -6.79 10.66
N MET A 276 -2.62 -6.39 9.60
CA MET A 276 -2.24 -5.27 8.73
C MET A 276 -3.12 -4.03 8.99
N SER A 277 -3.71 -3.93 10.18
CA SER A 277 -4.44 -2.71 10.57
C SER A 277 -3.45 -1.57 10.84
N PRO A 278 -3.77 -0.33 10.48
CA PRO A 278 -2.94 0.83 10.81
C PRO A 278 -2.94 1.11 12.31
N THR A 279 -1.81 1.59 12.80
CA THR A 279 -1.75 2.40 14.02
C THR A 279 -1.61 3.87 13.65
N PHE A 280 -1.57 4.79 14.62
CA PHE A 280 -1.53 6.22 14.33
C PHE A 280 -0.59 6.98 15.25
N PHE A 281 0.10 7.95 14.68
CA PHE A 281 1.06 8.83 15.36
C PHE A 281 0.83 10.27 14.94
N GLN A 282 1.21 11.20 15.81
CA GLN A 282 1.28 12.61 15.48
C GLN A 282 2.69 13.14 15.73
N SER A 283 3.03 14.20 15.01
CA SER A 283 4.27 14.95 15.20
C SER A 283 4.04 16.45 15.03
N ALA A 284 4.70 17.28 15.83
CA ALA A 284 4.62 18.74 15.67
C ALA A 284 5.65 19.29 14.67
N ASP A 285 6.71 18.54 14.41
CA ASP A 285 7.91 18.94 13.64
C ASP A 285 8.21 17.99 12.47
N GLY A 286 7.60 16.79 12.47
CA GLY A 286 7.87 15.72 11.50
C GLY A 286 9.05 14.83 11.89
N GLU A 287 9.61 15.00 13.09
CA GLU A 287 10.78 14.28 13.59
C GLU A 287 10.43 13.50 14.86
N THR A 288 9.83 14.17 15.85
CA THR A 288 9.42 13.50 17.09
C THR A 288 8.00 12.98 16.94
N TRP A 289 7.84 11.66 16.93
CA TRP A 289 6.56 10.99 16.75
C TRP A 289 6.02 10.46 18.06
N ARG A 290 4.73 10.70 18.32
CA ARG A 290 4.02 10.14 19.47
C ARG A 290 2.78 9.40 19.02
N ARG A 291 2.59 8.19 19.54
CA ARG A 291 1.39 7.40 19.30
C ARG A 291 0.12 8.12 19.76
N ILE A 292 -0.93 8.01 18.96
CA ILE A 292 -2.27 8.50 19.25
C ILE A 292 -3.28 7.39 18.99
N VAL A 293 -4.49 7.55 19.54
CA VAL A 293 -5.61 6.66 19.28
C VAL A 293 -6.76 7.48 18.69
N PRO A 294 -7.51 6.93 17.73
CA PRO A 294 -8.70 7.59 17.23
C PRO A 294 -9.76 7.68 18.33
N ARG A 295 -10.55 8.76 18.28
CA ARG A 295 -11.75 8.94 19.11
C ARG A 295 -12.82 7.90 18.78
N SER A 296 -12.97 7.60 17.50
CA SER A 296 -13.90 6.59 17.00
C SER A 296 -13.25 5.87 15.82
N LEU A 297 -13.51 4.57 15.71
CA LEU A 297 -13.00 3.73 14.65
C LEU A 297 -14.13 2.88 14.09
N ARG A 298 -14.29 2.89 12.76
CA ARG A 298 -15.17 1.98 12.02
C ARG A 298 -14.32 1.17 11.06
N ILE A 299 -14.43 -0.15 11.15
CA ILE A 299 -13.74 -1.09 10.27
C ILE A 299 -14.82 -1.86 9.51
N GLY A 300 -14.80 -1.76 8.19
CA GLY A 300 -15.64 -2.55 7.31
C GLY A 300 -15.17 -3.99 7.20
N GLU A 301 -15.75 -4.74 6.27
CA GLU A 301 -15.35 -6.12 6.04
C GLU A 301 -13.89 -6.24 5.56
N PRO A 302 -13.17 -7.32 5.94
CA PRO A 302 -11.85 -7.61 5.41
C PRO A 302 -11.82 -7.66 3.87
N GLY A 303 -10.63 -7.47 3.27
CA GLY A 303 -10.43 -7.63 1.82
C GLY A 303 -10.89 -6.46 0.94
N GLY A 304 -10.95 -5.24 1.50
CA GLY A 304 -11.23 -4.00 0.74
C GLY A 304 -12.33 -3.11 1.34
N GLY A 305 -12.67 -3.31 2.61
CA GLY A 305 -13.65 -2.51 3.32
C GLY A 305 -13.13 -1.12 3.71
N LEU A 306 -14.06 -0.23 4.05
CA LEU A 306 -13.75 1.09 4.58
C LEU A 306 -13.12 0.99 5.97
N TYR A 307 -11.96 1.61 6.19
CA TYR A 307 -11.41 1.84 7.52
C TYR A 307 -11.44 3.34 7.81
N ARG A 308 -12.27 3.75 8.77
CA ARG A 308 -12.53 5.17 9.09
C ARG A 308 -12.18 5.48 10.53
N ALA A 309 -11.17 6.33 10.71
CA ALA A 309 -10.68 6.78 11.99
C ALA A 309 -10.96 8.29 12.19
N GLU A 310 -11.59 8.65 13.30
CA GLU A 310 -11.83 10.05 13.69
C GLU A 310 -10.85 10.48 14.79
N PHE A 311 -10.20 11.62 14.63
CA PHE A 311 -9.25 12.18 15.59
C PHE A 311 -9.70 13.54 16.11
N ARG A 312 -9.42 13.81 17.39
CA ARG A 312 -9.42 15.17 17.93
C ARG A 312 -8.09 15.83 17.61
N ILE A 313 -8.13 17.00 16.98
CA ILE A 313 -6.94 17.73 16.55
C ILE A 313 -6.59 18.85 17.55
N PRO A 314 -5.46 18.76 18.27
CA PRO A 314 -5.01 19.83 19.16
C PRO A 314 -4.59 21.07 18.38
N LYS A 315 -4.82 22.26 18.94
CA LYS A 315 -4.43 23.56 18.33
C LYS A 315 -2.94 23.65 17.97
N LYS A 316 -2.07 22.92 18.69
CA LYS A 316 -0.62 22.87 18.41
C LYS A 316 -0.36 22.20 17.05
N LEU A 317 -1.11 21.15 16.71
CA LEU A 317 -0.95 20.41 15.47
C LEU A 317 -1.38 21.26 14.26
N CYS A 318 -2.37 22.14 14.43
CA CYS A 318 -2.81 23.08 13.39
C CYS A 318 -1.71 24.07 12.92
N LYS A 319 -0.59 24.20 13.63
CA LYS A 319 0.52 25.09 13.25
C LYS A 319 1.38 24.53 12.10
N GLY A 320 1.05 23.36 11.56
CA GLY A 320 1.83 22.68 10.53
C GLY A 320 2.41 21.34 10.97
N GLY A 321 1.78 20.67 11.94
CA GLY A 321 2.17 19.34 12.37
C GLY A 321 1.63 18.24 11.46
N TYR A 322 1.74 16.99 11.89
CA TYR A 322 1.52 15.81 11.08
C TYR A 322 0.72 14.73 11.81
N LEU A 323 -0.01 13.94 11.05
CA LEU A 323 -0.60 12.67 11.46
C LEU A 323 -0.15 11.59 10.48
N ALA A 324 0.28 10.44 10.97
CA ALA A 324 0.71 9.33 10.12
C ALA A 324 0.37 7.96 10.70
N SER A 325 0.42 6.91 9.88
CA SER A 325 0.20 5.52 10.30
C SER A 325 1.39 4.91 11.05
N GLY A 326 2.54 5.60 11.08
CA GLY A 326 3.77 5.22 11.75
C GLY A 326 4.73 6.41 11.81
N PRO A 327 5.86 6.32 12.55
CA PRO A 327 6.99 7.21 12.35
C PRO A 327 7.39 7.24 10.86
N VAL A 328 7.56 8.44 10.30
CA VAL A 328 7.78 8.61 8.85
C VAL A 328 9.27 8.63 8.53
N PHE A 329 9.74 7.62 7.81
CA PHE A 329 11.05 7.62 7.16
C PHE A 329 10.86 7.87 5.66
N ALA A 330 11.12 9.11 5.21
CA ALA A 330 10.96 9.53 3.82
C ALA A 330 12.20 10.29 3.34
N GLY A 331 12.11 10.99 2.20
CA GLY A 331 13.25 11.68 1.58
C GLY A 331 14.06 12.60 2.51
N LYS A 332 13.40 13.30 3.45
CA LYS A 332 14.08 14.13 4.45
C LYS A 332 14.94 13.28 5.39
N GLN A 333 14.37 12.21 5.95
CA GLN A 333 15.07 11.30 6.87
C GLN A 333 16.17 10.53 6.17
N LEU A 334 15.92 10.05 4.94
CA LEU A 334 16.93 9.39 4.13
C LEU A 334 18.11 10.33 3.87
N SER A 335 17.87 11.54 3.40
CA SER A 335 18.96 12.51 3.14
C SER A 335 19.76 12.80 4.40
N ALA A 336 19.07 13.02 5.54
CA ALA A 336 19.73 13.25 6.82
C ALA A 336 20.59 12.06 7.28
N LEU A 337 20.10 10.83 7.12
CA LEU A 337 20.85 9.61 7.43
C LEU A 337 22.11 9.50 6.58
N LEU A 338 21.98 9.70 5.26
CA LEU A 338 23.10 9.58 4.31
C LEU A 338 24.16 10.66 4.58
N GLU A 339 23.74 11.92 4.77
CA GLU A 339 24.66 13.03 5.11
C GLU A 339 25.38 12.79 6.44
N TRP A 340 24.64 12.36 7.48
CA TRP A 340 25.22 12.05 8.78
C TRP A 340 26.22 10.89 8.71
N ALA A 341 25.84 9.80 8.04
CA ALA A 341 26.67 8.60 7.88
C ALA A 341 27.96 8.90 7.12
N GLN A 342 27.89 9.69 6.05
CA GLN A 342 29.06 10.10 5.26
C GLN A 342 30.11 10.87 6.10
N GLY A 343 29.69 11.53 7.18
CA GLY A 343 30.56 12.24 8.11
C GLY A 343 31.14 11.39 9.24
N GLN A 344 30.79 10.11 9.35
CA GLN A 344 31.28 9.24 10.43
C GLN A 344 32.60 8.53 10.06
N GLU A 345 33.40 8.20 11.08
CA GLU A 345 34.60 7.38 10.88
C GLU A 345 34.24 6.00 10.32
N HIS A 346 35.13 5.42 9.51
CA HIS A 346 34.98 4.07 8.94
C HIS A 346 33.69 3.86 8.13
N THR A 347 33.03 4.93 7.71
CA THR A 347 31.74 4.89 7.02
C THR A 347 31.87 5.48 5.62
N THR A 348 31.24 4.85 4.64
CA THR A 348 31.13 5.34 3.26
C THR A 348 29.71 5.21 2.76
N VAL A 349 29.21 6.24 2.07
CA VAL A 349 27.92 6.20 1.37
C VAL A 349 28.18 6.18 -0.13
N ALA A 350 27.54 5.24 -0.83
CA ALA A 350 27.65 5.10 -2.27
C ALA A 350 26.26 5.03 -2.92
N GLN A 351 26.10 5.71 -4.06
CA GLN A 351 24.98 5.42 -4.96
C GLN A 351 25.27 4.09 -5.65
N ILE A 352 24.35 3.12 -5.53
CA ILE A 352 24.52 1.75 -6.04
C ILE A 352 23.70 1.47 -7.30
N GLY A 353 22.82 2.39 -7.68
CA GLY A 353 22.00 2.30 -8.88
C GLY A 353 20.87 3.31 -8.87
N GLU A 354 19.86 3.07 -9.70
CA GLU A 354 18.70 3.93 -9.88
C GLU A 354 17.41 3.10 -9.97
N SER A 355 16.30 3.68 -9.54
CA SER A 355 14.96 3.08 -9.65
C SER A 355 14.43 3.11 -11.07
N VAL A 356 13.24 2.55 -11.28
CA VAL A 356 12.50 2.63 -12.56
C VAL A 356 12.40 4.07 -13.09
N GLU A 357 12.21 5.05 -12.22
CA GLU A 357 12.13 6.47 -12.61
C GLU A 357 13.44 7.25 -12.45
N GLY A 358 14.58 6.57 -12.29
CA GLY A 358 15.89 7.22 -12.23
C GLY A 358 16.20 7.88 -10.87
N ARG A 359 15.53 7.49 -9.78
CA ARG A 359 15.88 8.00 -8.43
C ARG A 359 17.06 7.20 -7.88
N PRO A 360 18.04 7.86 -7.23
CA PRO A 360 19.26 7.19 -6.77
C PRO A 360 18.99 6.26 -5.57
N LEU A 361 19.47 5.01 -5.66
CA LEU A 361 19.55 4.08 -4.55
C LEU A 361 20.93 4.15 -3.90
N HIS A 362 20.98 4.04 -2.57
CA HIS A 362 22.21 4.18 -1.80
C HIS A 362 22.48 3.00 -0.89
N ALA A 363 23.76 2.66 -0.73
CA ALA A 363 24.26 1.79 0.32
C ALA A 363 25.16 2.56 1.28
N ILE A 364 25.10 2.20 2.55
CA ILE A 364 26.00 2.67 3.61
C ILE A 364 26.85 1.49 4.04
N ARG A 365 28.17 1.65 3.98
CA ARG A 365 29.15 0.67 4.44
C ARG A 365 29.83 1.19 5.70
N VAL A 366 29.93 0.36 6.74
CA VAL A 366 30.62 0.67 8.01
C VAL A 366 31.60 -0.45 8.32
N GLY A 367 32.90 -0.16 8.29
CA GLY A 367 33.95 -1.14 8.54
C GLY A 367 35.35 -0.55 8.46
N ARG A 368 36.25 -1.03 9.32
CA ARG A 368 37.62 -0.50 9.44
C ARG A 368 38.56 -0.96 8.34
N LYS A 369 38.49 -2.24 8.02
CA LYS A 369 39.30 -2.87 6.99
C LYS A 369 38.66 -2.66 5.62
N PRO A 370 39.43 -2.62 4.52
CA PRO A 370 38.89 -2.73 3.18
C PRO A 370 38.12 -4.04 3.00
N ASP A 371 37.21 -4.07 2.02
CA ASP A 371 36.44 -5.28 1.70
C ASP A 371 37.37 -6.34 1.09
N GLY A 372 37.21 -7.60 1.50
CA GLY A 372 38.04 -8.71 1.01
C GLY A 372 37.90 -10.00 1.81
N SER A 373 38.77 -10.98 1.52
CA SER A 373 38.65 -12.37 2.02
C SER A 373 38.84 -12.59 3.51
N GLU A 374 39.22 -11.57 4.28
CA GLU A 374 39.53 -11.69 5.72
C GLU A 374 38.48 -11.03 6.62
N THR A 375 37.38 -10.51 6.06
CA THR A 375 36.39 -9.71 6.78
C THR A 375 35.02 -10.33 6.69
N LYS A 376 34.40 -10.62 7.84
CA LYS A 376 33.00 -11.06 7.90
C LYS A 376 32.07 -9.93 7.47
N GLY A 377 30.89 -10.25 6.96
CA GLY A 377 29.92 -9.26 6.48
C GLY A 377 28.52 -9.40 7.06
N VAL A 378 27.88 -8.27 7.33
CA VAL A 378 26.46 -8.19 7.69
C VAL A 378 25.73 -7.32 6.68
N ALA A 379 24.66 -7.84 6.08
CA ALA A 379 23.78 -7.10 5.18
C ALA A 379 22.44 -6.77 5.86
N VAL A 380 21.99 -5.53 5.76
CA VAL A 380 20.66 -5.09 6.22
C VAL A 380 19.99 -4.31 5.09
N VAL A 381 18.83 -4.79 4.65
CA VAL A 381 18.05 -4.17 3.57
C VAL A 381 16.69 -3.77 4.13
N CYS A 382 16.21 -2.57 3.78
CA CYS A 382 14.95 -2.03 4.28
C CYS A 382 14.08 -1.46 3.14
N GLY A 383 12.78 -1.32 3.41
CA GLY A 383 11.90 -0.45 2.61
C GLY A 383 11.55 -0.99 1.21
N GLN A 384 11.24 -2.28 1.11
CA GLN A 384 10.81 -2.91 -0.15
C GLN A 384 9.35 -2.63 -0.51
N HIS A 385 8.44 -2.54 0.47
CA HIS A 385 7.01 -2.35 0.21
C HIS A 385 6.50 -0.94 0.55
N SER A 386 5.38 -0.85 1.28
CA SER A 386 4.67 0.40 1.56
C SER A 386 5.55 1.40 2.33
N PRO A 387 5.31 2.70 2.19
CA PRO A 387 6.00 3.74 2.95
C PRO A 387 5.95 3.56 4.47
N LEU A 388 4.93 2.85 5.00
CA LEU A 388 4.93 2.50 6.42
C LEU A 388 6.08 1.55 6.75
N GLU A 389 6.39 0.58 5.88
CA GLU A 389 7.43 -0.42 6.13
C GLU A 389 8.84 0.19 6.10
N VAL A 390 8.99 1.28 5.34
CA VAL A 390 10.25 2.06 5.27
C VAL A 390 10.66 2.59 6.65
N MET A 391 9.71 2.73 7.61
CA MET A 391 10.05 3.10 8.99
C MET A 391 11.06 2.14 9.63
N GLY A 392 11.19 0.90 9.14
CA GLY A 392 12.24 -0.01 9.61
C GLY A 392 13.66 0.55 9.47
N ALA A 393 13.90 1.44 8.50
CA ALA A 393 15.20 2.09 8.32
C ALA A 393 15.64 2.96 9.51
N PHE A 394 14.74 3.32 10.44
CA PHE A 394 15.12 4.03 11.66
C PHE A 394 16.08 3.24 12.56
N VAL A 395 16.21 1.91 12.41
CA VAL A 395 17.21 1.15 13.18
C VAL A 395 18.66 1.41 12.73
N ILE A 396 18.88 1.91 11.51
CA ILE A 396 20.21 1.99 10.90
C ILE A 396 21.11 2.97 11.64
N GLU A 397 20.64 4.20 11.90
CA GLU A 397 21.45 5.19 12.60
C GLU A 397 21.87 4.74 14.01
N PRO A 398 20.96 4.25 14.88
CA PRO A 398 21.32 3.68 16.18
C PRO A 398 22.32 2.52 16.07
N ILE A 399 22.15 1.61 15.10
CA ILE A 399 23.12 0.53 14.84
C ILE A 399 24.50 1.12 14.55
N ILE A 400 24.61 2.06 13.61
CA ILE A 400 25.91 2.65 13.23
C ILE A 400 26.57 3.32 14.44
N ARG A 401 25.83 4.08 15.25
CA ARG A 401 26.36 4.70 16.48
C ARG A 401 26.93 3.66 17.44
N LEU A 402 26.22 2.55 17.63
CA LEU A 402 26.65 1.45 18.50
C LEU A 402 27.86 0.69 17.94
N LEU A 403 27.95 0.53 16.62
CA LEU A 403 29.09 -0.09 15.95
C LEU A 403 30.37 0.74 16.10
N LEU A 404 30.29 2.07 15.91
CA LEU A 404 31.44 2.98 16.07
C LEU A 404 32.00 2.98 17.50
N ALA A 405 31.16 2.68 18.50
CA ALA A 405 31.59 2.50 19.88
C ALA A 405 32.21 1.13 20.18
N ARG A 406 32.24 0.20 19.22
CA ARG A 406 32.72 -1.19 19.35
C ARG A 406 33.84 -1.49 18.35
N PRO A 407 35.05 -0.94 18.59
CA PRO A 407 36.16 -1.09 17.66
C PRO A 407 36.50 -2.56 17.36
N ALA A 408 36.44 -3.46 18.36
CA ALA A 408 36.72 -4.88 18.16
C ALA A 408 35.74 -5.56 17.19
N LEU A 409 34.47 -5.13 17.19
CA LEU A 409 33.48 -5.65 16.25
C LEU A 409 33.74 -5.12 14.83
N LEU A 410 34.08 -3.82 14.69
CA LEU A 410 34.44 -3.24 13.39
C LEU A 410 35.78 -3.74 12.81
N GLU A 411 36.66 -4.31 13.64
CA GLU A 411 37.86 -5.03 13.17
C GLU A 411 37.53 -6.43 12.63
N ALA A 412 36.48 -7.05 13.15
CA ALA A 412 36.07 -8.41 12.81
C ALA A 412 35.06 -8.45 11.64
N CYS A 413 34.26 -7.40 11.47
CA CYS A 413 33.12 -7.40 10.58
C CYS A 413 32.89 -6.04 9.90
N THR A 414 32.44 -6.07 8.65
CA THR A 414 31.94 -4.93 7.88
C THR A 414 30.41 -5.01 7.73
N PHE A 415 29.73 -3.89 7.89
CA PHE A 415 28.27 -3.80 7.88
C PHE A 415 27.80 -2.99 6.67
N TYR A 416 26.77 -3.50 5.98
CA TYR A 416 26.21 -2.92 4.77
C TYR A 416 24.72 -2.67 4.95
N PHE A 417 24.28 -1.44 4.73
CA PHE A 417 22.89 -1.03 4.88
C PHE A 417 22.35 -0.48 3.57
N VAL A 418 21.19 -0.97 3.13
CA VAL A 418 20.39 -0.36 2.04
C VAL A 418 19.12 0.21 2.68
N PRO A 419 19.05 1.53 2.94
CA PRO A 419 17.98 2.10 3.75
C PRO A 419 16.59 2.06 3.09
N VAL A 420 16.52 2.16 1.77
CA VAL A 420 15.26 2.15 1.02
C VAL A 420 15.51 1.49 -0.33
N VAL A 421 14.89 0.34 -0.57
CA VAL A 421 14.90 -0.32 -1.89
C VAL A 421 13.89 0.34 -2.82
N ASN A 422 12.62 0.42 -2.42
CA ASN A 422 11.55 0.98 -3.24
C ASN A 422 11.46 2.51 -3.09
N VAL A 423 12.47 3.20 -3.61
CA VAL A 423 12.58 4.68 -3.52
C VAL A 423 11.47 5.41 -4.27
N ASP A 424 10.94 4.83 -5.36
CA ASP A 424 9.80 5.39 -6.09
C ASP A 424 8.52 5.29 -5.26
N GLY A 425 8.25 4.13 -4.66
CA GLY A 425 7.10 3.93 -3.78
C GLY A 425 7.14 4.86 -2.56
N ALA A 426 8.32 5.03 -1.95
CA ALA A 426 8.53 5.99 -0.87
C ALA A 426 8.27 7.44 -1.29
N TRP A 427 8.67 7.83 -2.51
CA TRP A 427 8.44 9.17 -3.05
C TRP A 427 6.95 9.47 -3.24
N TYR A 428 6.20 8.52 -3.79
CA TYR A 428 4.77 8.70 -4.07
C TYR A 428 3.87 8.54 -2.85
N GLY A 429 4.37 7.90 -1.79
CA GLY A 429 3.49 7.43 -0.73
C GLY A 429 2.63 6.26 -1.24
N SER A 430 3.20 5.39 -2.09
CA SER A 430 2.46 4.38 -2.84
C SER A 430 1.95 3.24 -1.95
N ASN A 431 1.25 2.32 -2.57
CA ASN A 431 0.70 1.14 -1.92
C ASN A 431 1.79 0.10 -1.56
N GLY A 432 2.98 0.18 -2.15
CA GLY A 432 4.12 -0.70 -1.85
C GLY A 432 4.71 -1.43 -3.06
N LEU A 433 4.12 -1.26 -4.25
CA LEU A 433 4.76 -1.68 -5.50
C LEU A 433 5.69 -0.57 -6.02
N ASN A 434 6.68 -0.95 -6.84
CA ASN A 434 7.54 0.01 -7.54
C ASN A 434 6.78 0.68 -8.71
N ALA A 435 7.44 1.57 -9.44
CA ALA A 435 6.81 2.31 -10.53
C ALA A 435 6.43 1.46 -11.76
N ASN A 436 6.88 0.20 -11.85
CA ASN A 436 6.43 -0.79 -12.83
C ASN A 436 5.24 -1.65 -12.33
N GLY A 437 4.70 -1.37 -11.13
CA GLY A 437 3.63 -2.16 -10.53
C GLY A 437 4.12 -3.54 -10.05
N ARG A 438 5.40 -3.67 -9.70
CA ARG A 438 6.01 -4.93 -9.27
C ARG A 438 6.32 -4.93 -7.78
N ASN A 439 6.18 -6.08 -7.13
CA ASN A 439 6.52 -6.26 -5.72
C ASN A 439 8.03 -6.55 -5.61
N THR A 440 8.83 -5.57 -5.15
CA THR A 440 10.28 -5.74 -5.10
C THR A 440 10.72 -6.90 -4.20
N ASN A 441 9.91 -7.35 -3.23
CA ASN A 441 10.24 -8.55 -2.43
C ASN A 441 9.80 -9.88 -3.08
N ARG A 442 9.64 -9.88 -4.40
CA ARG A 442 9.42 -11.08 -5.24
C ARG A 442 10.29 -11.11 -6.49
N HIS A 443 11.17 -10.12 -6.67
CA HIS A 443 11.97 -9.94 -7.88
C HIS A 443 13.48 -10.03 -7.61
N TRP A 444 13.88 -10.91 -6.69
CA TRP A 444 15.30 -11.08 -6.34
C TRP A 444 16.04 -12.15 -7.15
N LEU A 445 15.30 -13.03 -7.84
CA LEU A 445 15.89 -14.15 -8.62
C LEU A 445 15.42 -14.18 -10.08
N VAL A 446 14.19 -13.75 -10.35
CA VAL A 446 13.57 -13.75 -11.68
C VAL A 446 12.85 -12.42 -11.93
N GLU A 447 12.75 -12.01 -13.19
CA GLU A 447 12.16 -10.72 -13.60
C GLU A 447 12.66 -9.54 -12.76
N VAL A 448 13.97 -9.52 -12.50
CA VAL A 448 14.61 -8.59 -11.56
C VAL A 448 14.31 -7.14 -11.95
N GLN A 449 13.82 -6.36 -10.98
CA GLN A 449 13.50 -4.94 -11.17
C GLN A 449 14.76 -4.07 -11.00
N PRO A 450 14.81 -2.84 -11.57
CA PRO A 450 15.98 -1.96 -11.45
C PRO A 450 16.44 -1.74 -10.00
N GLU A 451 15.50 -1.57 -9.06
CA GLU A 451 15.80 -1.41 -7.64
C GLU A 451 16.50 -2.64 -7.04
N ASN A 452 15.99 -3.84 -7.37
CA ASN A 452 16.57 -5.10 -6.93
C ASN A 452 17.94 -5.34 -7.56
N GLN A 453 18.07 -5.05 -8.86
CA GLN A 453 19.32 -5.24 -9.59
C GLN A 453 20.45 -4.40 -8.99
N ALA A 454 20.19 -3.15 -8.62
CA ALA A 454 21.17 -2.29 -7.96
C ALA A 454 21.72 -2.90 -6.66
N VAL A 455 20.85 -3.52 -5.84
CA VAL A 455 21.27 -4.17 -4.60
C VAL A 455 22.00 -5.48 -4.87
N ILE A 456 21.51 -6.29 -5.80
CA ILE A 456 22.14 -7.55 -6.22
C ILE A 456 23.54 -7.30 -6.77
N ASP A 457 23.71 -6.30 -7.65
CA ASP A 457 25.00 -5.95 -8.23
C ASP A 457 25.99 -5.49 -7.16
N TYR A 458 25.53 -4.66 -6.23
CA TYR A 458 26.35 -4.20 -5.11
C TYR A 458 26.90 -5.38 -4.28
N PHE A 459 26.03 -6.30 -3.85
CA PHE A 459 26.46 -7.45 -3.05
C PHE A 459 27.23 -8.49 -3.87
N ASN A 460 26.90 -8.71 -5.14
CA ASN A 460 27.69 -9.59 -6.02
C ASN A 460 29.11 -9.04 -6.21
N GLN A 461 29.29 -7.73 -6.39
CA GLN A 461 30.61 -7.12 -6.50
C GLN A 461 31.44 -7.33 -5.22
N LEU A 462 30.83 -7.22 -4.04
CA LEU A 462 31.50 -7.53 -2.77
C LEU A 462 31.98 -8.99 -2.75
N ARG A 463 31.11 -9.94 -3.10
CA ARG A 463 31.47 -11.36 -3.20
C ARG A 463 32.61 -11.58 -4.20
N ASP A 464 32.58 -10.91 -5.34
CA ASP A 464 33.58 -11.08 -6.40
C ASP A 464 34.98 -10.57 -6.00
N VAL A 465 35.06 -9.59 -5.09
CA VAL A 465 36.33 -9.16 -4.44
C VAL A 465 36.70 -9.99 -3.21
N GLY A 466 35.92 -11.04 -2.92
CA GLY A 466 36.18 -11.99 -1.83
C GLY A 466 35.58 -11.62 -0.48
N GLN A 467 34.83 -10.52 -0.37
CA GLN A 467 34.13 -10.15 0.86
C GLN A 467 33.01 -11.15 1.14
N SER A 468 33.02 -11.78 2.33
CA SER A 468 31.90 -12.63 2.76
C SER A 468 30.72 -11.80 3.22
N ILE A 469 29.51 -12.32 3.04
CA ILE A 469 28.31 -11.90 3.77
C ILE A 469 27.91 -13.11 4.60
N ASP A 470 27.97 -12.98 5.92
CA ASP A 470 27.78 -14.08 6.88
C ASP A 470 26.38 -14.06 7.49
N PHE A 471 25.73 -12.89 7.49
CA PHE A 471 24.39 -12.69 8.01
C PHE A 471 23.67 -11.62 7.20
N ALA A 472 22.39 -11.86 6.88
CA ALA A 472 21.54 -10.91 6.19
C ALA A 472 20.20 -10.71 6.90
N MET A 473 19.70 -9.47 6.87
CA MET A 473 18.39 -9.11 7.42
C MET A 473 17.61 -8.28 6.41
N ASP A 474 16.40 -8.73 6.10
CA ASP A 474 15.40 -8.00 5.35
C ASP A 474 14.39 -7.40 6.34
N ILE A 475 14.48 -6.10 6.59
CA ILE A 475 13.64 -5.40 7.58
C ILE A 475 12.41 -4.84 6.90
N HIS A 476 11.29 -5.41 7.28
CA HIS A 476 9.94 -4.94 7.05
C HIS A 476 9.39 -4.29 8.32
N ALA A 477 8.28 -3.57 8.16
CA ALA A 477 7.62 -2.93 9.28
C ALA A 477 6.16 -2.64 8.97
N GLY A 478 5.40 -2.32 10.01
CA GLY A 478 4.00 -1.94 9.87
C GLY A 478 3.07 -3.02 10.40
N GLY A 479 1.76 -2.77 10.28
CA GLY A 479 0.75 -3.64 10.87
C GLY A 479 0.76 -3.71 12.40
N ILE A 480 -0.13 -4.53 12.94
CA ILE A 480 -0.33 -4.81 14.36
C ILE A 480 0.00 -6.27 14.70
N PHE A 481 1.28 -6.63 14.67
CA PHE A 481 1.74 -7.93 15.16
C PHE A 481 1.91 -7.93 16.69
N LYS A 482 1.71 -9.07 17.35
CA LYS A 482 1.76 -9.18 18.82
C LYS A 482 3.04 -8.57 19.41
N ASN A 483 4.18 -8.79 18.78
CA ASN A 483 5.46 -8.09 18.96
C ASN A 483 6.15 -8.02 17.60
N HIS A 484 7.39 -7.51 17.55
CA HIS A 484 8.26 -7.71 16.40
C HIS A 484 8.40 -9.20 16.08
N VAL A 485 8.27 -9.57 14.80
CA VAL A 485 8.25 -10.96 14.34
C VAL A 485 9.55 -11.26 13.62
N LEU A 486 10.17 -12.37 13.98
CA LEU A 486 11.28 -12.94 13.22
C LEU A 486 10.76 -14.06 12.33
N MET A 487 10.93 -13.89 11.03
CA MET A 487 10.66 -14.92 10.04
C MET A 487 11.94 -15.59 9.60
N HIS A 488 11.91 -16.91 9.62
CA HIS A 488 13.09 -17.75 9.49
C HIS A 488 12.85 -18.82 8.41
N MET A 489 13.89 -19.24 7.71
CA MET A 489 13.76 -20.15 6.58
C MET A 489 13.38 -21.56 7.06
N VAL A 490 12.40 -22.17 6.38
CA VAL A 490 12.06 -23.58 6.51
C VAL A 490 12.09 -24.25 5.14
N ASP A 491 12.06 -25.58 5.13
CA ASP A 491 12.01 -26.35 3.88
C ASP A 491 10.89 -25.86 2.96
N GLY A 492 11.22 -25.74 1.68
CA GLY A 492 10.31 -25.35 0.61
C GLY A 492 10.21 -26.44 -0.45
N GLU A 493 9.34 -26.23 -1.42
CA GLU A 493 9.27 -27.13 -2.57
C GLU A 493 10.58 -27.05 -3.36
N GLY A 494 11.32 -28.16 -3.43
CA GLY A 494 12.60 -28.22 -4.13
C GLY A 494 13.80 -27.64 -3.38
N ALA A 495 13.65 -27.22 -2.11
CA ALA A 495 14.75 -26.71 -1.28
C ALA A 495 14.68 -27.23 0.16
N THR A 496 15.76 -27.81 0.64
CA THR A 496 15.88 -28.37 2.00
C THR A 496 17.10 -27.78 2.68
N LEU A 497 16.92 -27.29 3.91
CA LEU A 497 18.06 -26.85 4.72
C LEU A 497 18.85 -28.07 5.20
N THR A 498 20.17 -28.01 5.07
CA THR A 498 21.07 -28.98 5.68
C THR A 498 20.99 -28.91 7.20
N GLN A 499 21.42 -29.99 7.88
CA GLN A 499 21.49 -30.01 9.34
C GLN A 499 22.39 -28.89 9.90
N THR A 500 23.44 -28.51 9.17
CA THR A 500 24.36 -27.45 9.59
C THR A 500 23.69 -26.09 9.50
N GLU A 501 23.00 -25.80 8.39
CA GLU A 501 22.26 -24.55 8.22
C GLU A 501 21.12 -24.43 9.24
N GLN A 502 20.41 -25.51 9.52
CA GLN A 502 19.39 -25.53 10.57
C GLN A 502 19.99 -25.22 11.94
N ALA A 503 21.09 -25.89 12.33
CA ALA A 503 21.73 -25.66 13.61
C ALA A 503 22.26 -24.22 13.76
N GLU A 504 22.82 -23.66 12.70
CA GLU A 504 23.28 -22.28 12.69
C GLU A 504 22.12 -21.28 12.78
N GLN A 505 21.03 -21.53 12.05
CA GLN A 505 19.83 -20.71 12.13
C GLN A 505 19.25 -20.70 13.55
N GLU A 506 19.22 -21.86 14.23
CA GLU A 506 18.76 -21.97 15.62
C GLU A 506 19.63 -21.15 16.57
N LEU A 507 20.96 -21.14 16.38
CA LEU A 507 21.88 -20.31 17.16
C LEU A 507 21.55 -18.81 17.00
N TRP A 508 21.38 -18.34 15.76
CA TRP A 508 21.02 -16.94 15.51
C TRP A 508 19.67 -16.57 16.12
N ARG A 509 18.68 -17.46 16.02
CA ARG A 509 17.37 -17.27 16.63
C ARG A 509 17.45 -17.15 18.15
N ASP A 510 18.30 -17.93 18.80
CA ASP A 510 18.52 -17.82 20.25
C ASP A 510 19.16 -16.48 20.63
N LEU A 511 20.19 -16.05 19.90
CA LEU A 511 20.85 -14.76 20.12
C LEU A 511 19.89 -13.58 19.90
N LEU A 512 19.11 -13.60 18.82
CA LEU A 512 18.14 -12.55 18.49
C LEU A 512 16.98 -12.51 19.51
N GLN A 513 16.53 -13.67 19.98
CA GLN A 513 15.55 -13.72 21.06
C GLN A 513 16.10 -13.13 22.36
N GLN A 514 17.34 -13.49 22.72
CA GLN A 514 17.98 -13.05 23.96
C GLN A 514 18.23 -11.55 23.96
N HIS A 515 18.79 -11.01 22.88
CA HIS A 515 19.29 -9.63 22.86
C HIS A 515 18.32 -8.64 22.21
N ALA A 516 17.61 -9.03 21.16
CA ALA A 516 16.69 -8.15 20.43
C ALA A 516 15.22 -8.38 20.80
N GLY A 517 14.92 -9.33 21.70
CA GLY A 517 13.54 -9.64 22.10
C GLY A 517 12.70 -10.24 20.98
N LEU A 518 13.31 -10.73 19.90
CA LEU A 518 12.65 -11.40 18.78
C LEU A 518 12.27 -12.83 19.16
N ARG A 519 11.16 -12.96 19.90
CA ARG A 519 10.76 -14.24 20.52
C ARG A 519 10.36 -15.28 19.49
N ARG A 520 10.80 -16.51 19.71
CA ARG A 520 10.43 -17.70 18.90
C ARG A 520 8.92 -17.94 18.87
N SER A 521 8.23 -17.63 19.96
CA SER A 521 6.78 -17.78 20.08
C SER A 521 5.97 -16.75 19.28
N ASP A 522 6.60 -15.65 18.87
CA ASP A 522 5.98 -14.64 18.00
C ASP A 522 6.37 -14.84 16.52
N GLY A 523 7.50 -15.53 16.26
CA GLY A 523 8.03 -15.83 14.93
C GLY A 523 7.31 -16.97 14.19
N TRP A 524 7.52 -17.06 12.88
CA TRP A 524 7.06 -18.19 12.07
C TRP A 524 8.04 -18.55 10.95
N GLY A 525 7.88 -19.77 10.42
CA GLY A 525 8.68 -20.29 9.32
C GLY A 525 8.19 -19.80 7.97
N LEU A 526 9.12 -19.51 7.08
CA LEU A 526 8.89 -19.10 5.70
C LEU A 526 9.51 -20.14 4.76
N PRO A 527 8.72 -20.85 3.93
CA PRO A 527 9.26 -21.78 2.95
C PRO A 527 10.23 -21.08 2.01
N GLN A 528 11.36 -21.69 1.71
CA GLN A 528 12.37 -21.19 0.76
C GLN A 528 11.84 -21.04 -0.67
N LEU A 529 12.62 -20.36 -1.52
CA LEU A 529 12.39 -20.18 -2.96
C LEU A 529 11.05 -19.48 -3.26
N LYS A 530 10.76 -18.41 -2.52
CA LYS A 530 9.62 -17.51 -2.78
C LYS A 530 10.04 -16.16 -3.34
N LEU A 531 11.22 -16.11 -3.95
CA LEU A 531 11.79 -14.98 -4.69
C LEU A 531 12.06 -13.71 -3.85
N ARG A 532 12.30 -13.88 -2.54
CA ARG A 532 12.53 -12.77 -1.59
C ARG A 532 14.01 -12.43 -1.47
N ALA A 533 14.31 -11.30 -0.81
CA ALA A 533 15.67 -10.90 -0.47
C ALA A 533 16.42 -12.01 0.29
N THR A 534 15.76 -12.63 1.25
CA THR A 534 16.34 -13.72 2.05
C THR A 534 16.74 -14.93 1.20
N ASP A 535 15.96 -15.23 0.15
CA ASP A 535 16.28 -16.33 -0.77
C ASP A 535 17.54 -15.98 -1.60
N TYR A 536 17.68 -14.75 -2.07
CA TYR A 536 18.90 -14.28 -2.75
C TYR A 536 20.13 -14.36 -1.84
N PHE A 537 20.06 -13.80 -0.64
CA PHE A 537 21.20 -13.80 0.29
C PHE A 537 21.61 -15.22 0.68
N HIS A 538 20.65 -16.12 0.87
CA HIS A 538 20.94 -17.52 1.15
C HIS A 538 21.61 -18.21 -0.05
N LEU A 539 21.06 -18.08 -1.27
CA LEU A 539 21.58 -18.78 -2.45
C LEU A 539 22.90 -18.20 -2.97
N ALA A 540 23.04 -16.87 -3.00
CA ALA A 540 24.18 -16.20 -3.63
C ALA A 540 25.38 -16.02 -2.69
N HIS A 541 25.13 -16.00 -1.37
CA HIS A 541 26.16 -15.76 -0.35
C HIS A 541 26.28 -16.88 0.69
N MET A 542 25.40 -17.91 0.65
CA MET A 542 25.39 -19.03 1.60
C MET A 542 25.29 -18.57 3.07
N CYS A 543 24.61 -17.45 3.30
CA CYS A 543 24.50 -16.83 4.61
C CYS A 543 23.16 -17.14 5.30
N GLN A 544 23.12 -16.91 6.61
CA GLN A 544 21.87 -16.94 7.36
C GLN A 544 21.09 -15.65 7.10
N ALA A 545 19.90 -15.80 6.53
CA ALA A 545 19.06 -14.68 6.14
C ALA A 545 17.70 -14.73 6.85
N PHE A 546 17.32 -13.61 7.49
CA PHE A 546 16.07 -13.49 8.20
C PHE A 546 15.25 -12.31 7.68
N CYS A 547 13.92 -12.46 7.71
CA CYS A 547 13.00 -11.34 7.58
C CYS A 547 12.54 -10.90 8.98
N VAL A 548 12.57 -9.61 9.25
CA VAL A 548 12.08 -9.02 10.50
C VAL A 548 10.92 -8.11 10.20
N GLU A 549 9.76 -8.37 10.81
CA GLU A 549 8.61 -7.45 10.77
C GLU A 549 8.53 -6.64 12.05
N ILE A 550 8.84 -5.35 11.93
CA ILE A 550 8.70 -4.40 13.03
C ILE A 550 7.22 -4.02 13.18
N SER A 551 6.55 -4.66 14.14
CA SER A 551 5.21 -4.26 14.58
C SER A 551 5.12 -2.78 14.97
N SER A 552 4.08 -2.10 14.47
CA SER A 552 3.75 -0.73 14.87
C SER A 552 2.88 -0.66 16.15
N CYS A 553 2.48 -1.80 16.73
CA CYS A 553 1.65 -1.82 17.92
C CYS A 553 2.39 -2.18 19.21
N SER A 554 3.34 -3.11 19.18
CA SER A 554 4.02 -3.58 20.39
C SER A 554 5.32 -4.29 20.09
N TYR A 555 6.17 -4.39 21.09
CA TYR A 555 7.43 -5.11 21.05
C TYR A 555 7.73 -5.77 22.39
N PHE A 556 8.52 -6.83 22.40
CA PHE A 556 9.01 -7.43 23.64
C PHE A 556 10.33 -6.77 24.02
N ASP A 557 10.39 -6.21 25.23
CA ASP A 557 11.62 -5.65 25.76
C ASP A 557 12.38 -6.76 26.52
N PRO A 558 13.56 -7.19 26.04
CA PRO A 558 14.33 -8.25 26.68
C PRO A 558 14.93 -7.83 28.03
N ALA A 559 15.19 -6.54 28.26
CA ALA A 559 15.74 -6.05 29.52
C ALA A 559 14.67 -6.07 30.63
N ASP A 560 13.43 -5.70 30.29
CA ASP A 560 12.29 -5.70 31.21
C ASP A 560 11.55 -7.05 31.27
N GLY A 561 11.80 -7.96 30.32
CA GLY A 561 11.13 -9.25 30.21
C GLY A 561 9.63 -9.15 29.91
N LYS A 562 9.16 -8.09 29.25
CA LYS A 562 7.72 -7.85 29.02
C LYS A 562 7.42 -7.19 27.68
N THR A 563 6.22 -7.44 27.16
CA THR A 563 5.68 -6.69 26.01
C THR A 563 5.38 -5.24 26.40
N LYS A 564 5.84 -4.31 25.57
CA LYS A 564 5.58 -2.87 25.66
C LYS A 564 4.82 -2.38 24.43
N VAL A 565 4.10 -1.27 24.61
CA VAL A 565 3.45 -0.55 23.52
C VAL A 565 4.54 0.06 22.63
N PHE A 566 4.40 -0.07 21.32
CA PHE A 566 5.37 0.52 20.39
C PHE A 566 5.42 2.06 20.53
N GLY A 567 6.65 2.55 20.65
CA GLY A 567 7.07 3.93 20.49
C GLY A 567 8.44 3.96 19.78
N PRO A 568 8.92 5.12 19.31
CA PRO A 568 10.19 5.21 18.58
C PRO A 568 11.40 4.61 19.29
N GLU A 569 11.40 4.54 20.63
CA GLU A 569 12.43 3.87 21.42
C GLU A 569 12.62 2.38 21.10
N ALA A 570 11.62 1.74 20.48
CA ALA A 570 11.72 0.35 20.04
C ALA A 570 12.83 0.15 19.00
N PHE A 571 13.13 1.17 18.17
CA PHE A 571 14.22 1.10 17.20
C PHE A 571 15.59 1.03 17.87
N ASP A 572 15.79 1.78 18.96
CA ASP A 572 17.03 1.76 19.74
C ASP A 572 17.23 0.40 20.42
N ILE A 573 16.15 -0.18 20.97
CA ILE A 573 16.18 -1.50 21.61
C ILE A 573 16.52 -2.60 20.60
N LEU A 574 15.90 -2.57 19.41
CA LEU A 574 16.24 -3.51 18.33
C LEU A 574 17.71 -3.35 17.89
N ALA A 575 18.16 -2.11 17.70
CA ALA A 575 19.53 -1.82 17.30
C ALA A 575 20.56 -2.32 18.32
N GLU A 576 20.32 -2.09 19.61
CA GLU A 576 21.16 -2.63 20.68
C GLU A 576 21.18 -4.15 20.65
N GLY A 577 20.01 -4.78 20.49
CA GLY A 577 19.89 -6.21 20.37
C GLY A 577 20.68 -6.81 19.21
N PHE A 578 20.54 -6.25 18.01
CA PHE A 578 21.27 -6.70 16.83
C PHE A 578 22.78 -6.56 16.99
N VAL A 579 23.26 -5.41 17.47
CA VAL A 579 24.69 -5.19 17.67
C VAL A 579 25.26 -6.13 18.72
N ARG A 580 24.52 -6.42 19.81
CA ARG A 580 24.93 -7.41 20.82
C ARG A 580 24.97 -8.83 20.25
N THR A 581 24.00 -9.21 19.43
CA THR A 581 23.99 -10.49 18.72
C THR A 581 25.22 -10.64 17.83
N TRP A 582 25.57 -9.63 17.04
CA TRP A 582 26.77 -9.67 16.18
C TRP A 582 28.07 -9.63 16.96
N GLU A 583 28.16 -8.85 18.04
CA GLU A 583 29.31 -8.83 18.95
C GLU A 583 29.59 -10.21 19.54
N GLN A 584 28.56 -10.88 20.06
CA GLN A 584 28.68 -12.23 20.60
C GLN A 584 29.09 -13.24 19.52
N GLN A 585 28.49 -13.17 18.33
CA GLN A 585 28.80 -14.13 17.27
C GLN A 585 30.20 -13.94 16.68
N PHE A 586 30.60 -12.71 16.38
CA PHE A 586 31.80 -12.45 15.58
C PHE A 586 33.04 -12.13 16.39
N VAL A 587 32.91 -11.79 17.68
CA VAL A 587 34.03 -11.45 18.55
C VAL A 587 34.19 -12.44 19.69
N GLU A 588 33.09 -12.81 20.36
CA GLU A 588 33.17 -13.64 21.57
C GLU A 588 33.28 -15.13 21.23
N ARG A 589 32.53 -15.61 20.22
CA ARG A 589 32.57 -17.02 19.79
C ARG A 589 33.93 -17.43 19.22
N ASP A 590 34.63 -16.54 18.52
CA ASP A 590 35.96 -16.83 17.96
C ASP A 590 37.08 -16.86 19.03
N ARG A 591 36.78 -16.49 20.29
CA ARG A 591 37.73 -16.48 21.41
C ARG A 591 37.63 -17.70 22.34
N GLY A 592 36.58 -18.52 22.18
CA GLY A 592 36.35 -19.75 22.95
C GLY A 592 36.50 -20.98 22.08
#